data_AF-A0A942QW04-F1
#
_entry.id   AF-A0A942QW04-F1
#
_cell.length_a   1.000
_cell.length_b   1.000
_cell.length_c   1.000
_cell.angle_alpha   90.00
_cell.angle_beta   90.00
_cell.angle_gamma   90.00
#
_symmetry.space_group_name_H-M   'P 1'
#
loop_
_entity.id
_entity.type
_entity.pdbx_description
1 polymer ?
#
loop_
_entity_poly.entity_id
_entity_poly.type
_entity_poly.pdbx_seq_one_letter_code
_entity_poly.pdbx_strand_id
1 'polypeptide(L)'
;MYFYMCRMLGMSSETSPVVEPVVAQVARAIELAGGPAKVGRGLRVSTQTVCFWRDGNRQIKAEFGAQLEQMTDLRVTRKDIWPVSWQQIWPELARADTHQPHPTHQEAANA
;
A
#
# COMPACT_ATOMS: atom_id res chain seq x y z
N MET A 1 23.32 15.81 9.80
CA MET A 1 23.66 15.17 8.52
C MET A 1 23.47 13.66 8.70
N TYR A 2 22.77 13.03 7.75
CA TYR A 2 22.23 11.66 7.75
C TYR A 2 23.14 10.58 8.33
N PHE A 3 22.61 9.74 9.22
CA PHE A 3 22.97 8.30 9.36
C PHE A 3 21.91 7.60 10.22
N TYR A 4 20.72 7.34 9.66
CA TYR A 4 19.88 6.29 10.23
C TYR A 4 20.47 4.95 9.74
N MET A 5 21.48 4.47 10.46
CA MET A 5 21.86 3.06 10.45
C MET A 5 20.63 2.27 10.90
N CYS A 6 19.77 1.88 9.96
CA CYS A 6 18.96 0.67 10.12
C CYS A 6 19.96 -0.49 10.06
N ARG A 7 20.63 -0.71 11.19
CA ARG A 7 21.59 -1.79 11.38
C ARG A 7 20.85 -3.09 11.12
N MET A 8 21.15 -3.70 9.97
CA MET A 8 21.08 -5.13 9.79
C MET A 8 21.73 -5.77 11.01
N LEU A 9 20.98 -6.50 11.83
CA LEU A 9 21.48 -7.61 12.65
C LEU A 9 20.27 -8.26 13.29
N GLY A 10 19.85 -9.36 12.66
CA GLY A 10 19.23 -10.55 13.25
C GLY A 10 18.05 -10.33 14.18
N MET A 11 16.92 -10.97 13.84
CA MET A 11 16.35 -11.97 14.73
C MET A 11 15.23 -12.72 14.00
N SER A 12 15.40 -14.05 14.00
CA SER A 12 14.50 -15.06 13.49
C SER A 12 13.05 -14.81 13.91
N SER A 13 12.13 -14.87 12.96
CA SER A 13 10.76 -15.30 13.25
C SER A 13 10.24 -16.02 12.04
N GLU A 14 9.85 -17.26 12.27
CA GLU A 14 9.23 -18.17 11.32
C GLU A 14 8.03 -17.48 10.65
N THR A 15 8.28 -16.87 9.49
CA THR A 15 7.24 -16.19 8.72
C THR A 15 6.52 -17.21 7.83
N SER A 16 5.29 -17.50 8.22
CA SER A 16 4.29 -18.27 7.48
C SER A 16 4.29 -17.92 5.98
N PRO A 17 4.10 -18.87 5.04
CA PRO A 17 4.34 -18.68 3.60
C PRO A 17 3.49 -17.61 2.89
N VAL A 18 2.57 -16.94 3.60
CA VAL A 18 1.71 -15.87 3.09
C VAL A 18 2.15 -14.45 3.49
N VAL A 19 3.08 -14.27 4.45
CA VAL A 19 3.52 -12.93 4.91
C VAL A 19 4.72 -12.35 4.15
N GLU A 20 5.58 -13.18 3.58
CA GLU A 20 6.73 -12.77 2.73
C GLU A 20 6.36 -11.83 1.57
N PRO A 21 5.33 -12.10 0.74
CA PRO A 21 5.03 -11.22 -0.39
C PRO A 21 4.54 -9.84 0.05
N VAL A 22 3.88 -9.73 1.21
CA VAL A 22 3.33 -8.44 1.68
C VAL A 22 4.43 -7.49 2.14
N VAL A 23 5.41 -7.99 2.90
CA VAL A 23 6.54 -7.17 3.36
C VAL A 23 7.35 -6.66 2.17
N ALA A 24 7.55 -7.51 1.15
CA ALA A 24 8.21 -7.12 -0.09
C ALA A 24 7.45 -6.00 -0.85
N GLN A 25 6.11 -6.05 -0.90
CA GLN A 25 5.31 -4.99 -1.54
C GLN A 25 5.37 -3.68 -0.76
N VAL A 26 5.37 -3.72 0.58
CA VAL A 26 5.52 -2.53 1.42
C VAL A 26 6.90 -1.91 1.23
N ALA A 27 7.97 -2.71 1.22
CA ALA A 27 9.31 -2.23 0.94
C ALA A 27 9.40 -1.59 -0.46
N ARG A 28 8.85 -2.24 -1.48
CA ARG A 28 8.78 -1.71 -2.85
C ARG A 28 8.01 -0.39 -2.92
N ALA A 29 6.87 -0.29 -2.23
CA ALA A 29 6.08 0.94 -2.16
C ALA A 29 6.88 2.09 -1.54
N ILE A 30 7.62 1.82 -0.48
CA ILE A 30 8.46 2.82 0.18
C ILE A 30 9.57 3.32 -0.75
N GLU A 31 10.23 2.43 -1.48
CA GLU A 31 11.26 2.80 -2.45
C GLU A 31 10.68 3.62 -3.61
N LEU A 32 9.56 3.19 -4.20
CA LEU A 32 8.88 3.92 -5.29
C LEU A 32 8.41 5.31 -4.87
N ALA A 33 7.95 5.46 -3.62
CA ALA A 33 7.55 6.76 -3.08
C ALA A 33 8.74 7.71 -2.85
N GLY A 34 9.98 7.23 -2.93
CA GLY A 34 11.22 7.99 -2.74
C GLY A 34 11.85 7.83 -1.35
N GLY A 35 11.58 6.71 -0.69
CA GLY A 35 12.23 6.27 0.55
C GLY A 35 11.46 6.59 1.84
N PRO A 36 11.90 6.00 2.97
CA PRO A 36 11.14 6.00 4.23
C PRO A 36 10.99 7.39 4.86
N ALA A 37 11.92 8.31 4.59
CA ALA A 37 11.83 9.70 5.08
C ALA A 37 10.73 10.49 4.36
N LYS A 38 10.58 10.30 3.04
CA LYS A 38 9.55 10.97 2.23
C LYS A 38 8.17 10.42 2.54
N VAL A 39 8.07 9.09 2.67
CA VAL A 39 6.85 8.40 3.12
C VAL A 39 6.43 8.85 4.52
N GLY A 40 7.36 8.90 5.48
CA GLY A 40 7.05 9.35 6.84
C GLY A 40 6.50 10.77 6.88
N ARG A 41 7.10 11.69 6.11
CA ARG A 41 6.61 13.07 5.98
C ARG A 41 5.23 13.13 5.33
N GLY A 42 5.00 12.37 4.26
CA GLY A 42 3.72 12.33 3.54
C GLY A 42 2.58 11.82 4.42
N LEU A 43 2.84 10.74 5.16
CA LEU A 43 1.86 10.09 6.04
C LEU A 43 1.79 10.71 7.45
N ARG A 44 2.60 11.73 7.74
CA ARG A 44 2.76 12.34 9.08
C ARG A 44 3.08 11.35 10.19
N VAL A 45 3.84 10.29 9.84
CA VAL A 45 4.33 9.29 10.79
C VAL A 45 5.84 9.41 10.95
N SER A 46 6.37 8.87 12.04
CA SER A 46 7.82 8.84 12.24
C SER A 46 8.49 7.95 11.18
N THR A 47 9.69 8.33 10.72
CA THR A 47 10.48 7.48 9.81
C THR A 47 10.76 6.10 10.39
N GLN A 48 10.86 5.99 11.72
CA GLN A 48 10.97 4.71 12.42
C GLN A 48 9.77 3.79 12.19
N THR A 49 8.57 4.36 12.24
CA THR A 49 7.33 3.63 11.93
C THR A 49 7.38 3.05 10.51
N VAL A 50 7.87 3.82 9.55
CA VAL A 50 8.02 3.36 8.15
C VAL A 50 9.09 2.27 8.01
N CYS A 51 10.22 2.38 8.71
CA CYS A 51 11.23 1.31 8.74
C CYS A 51 10.66 0.02 9.33
N PHE A 52 9.86 0.09 10.41
CA PHE A 52 9.20 -1.10 10.96
C PHE A 52 8.24 -1.77 9.98
N TRP A 53 7.56 -0.99 9.13
CA TRP A 53 6.71 -1.53 8.06
C TRP A 53 7.52 -2.23 6.98
N ARG A 54 8.62 -1.63 6.55
CA ARG A 54 9.56 -2.22 5.58
C ARG A 54 10.16 -3.53 6.10
N ASP A 55 10.52 -3.55 7.37
CA ASP A 55 11.20 -4.69 7.99
C ASP A 55 10.20 -5.79 8.43
N GLY A 56 8.88 -5.59 8.24
CA GLY A 56 7.84 -6.56 8.64
C GLY A 56 7.57 -6.62 10.15
N ASN A 57 8.30 -5.86 10.96
CA ASN A 57 8.13 -5.78 12.41
C ASN A 57 6.78 -5.21 12.84
N ARG A 58 6.16 -4.38 11.99
CA ARG A 58 4.77 -3.90 12.18
C ARG A 58 4.04 -3.91 10.85
N GLN A 59 2.76 -4.30 10.89
CA GLN A 59 1.89 -4.12 9.74
C GLN A 59 1.50 -2.65 9.60
N ILE A 60 1.48 -2.17 8.35
CA ILE A 60 0.88 -0.89 8.01
C ILE A 60 -0.64 -0.99 8.26
N LYS A 61 -1.22 0.09 8.80
CA LYS A 61 -2.67 0.16 9.02
C LYS A 61 -3.39 0.54 7.73
N ALA A 62 -4.60 0.03 7.55
CA ALA A 62 -5.45 0.32 6.39
C ALA A 62 -5.63 1.83 6.14
N GLU A 63 -5.70 2.65 7.19
CA GLU A 63 -5.82 4.12 7.10
C GLU A 63 -4.74 4.79 6.24
N PHE A 64 -3.54 4.20 6.14
CA PHE A 64 -2.44 4.73 5.34
C PHE A 64 -2.41 4.16 3.91
N GLY A 65 -3.18 3.11 3.62
CA GLY A 65 -3.13 2.39 2.35
C GLY A 65 -3.45 3.29 1.15
N ALA A 66 -4.49 4.12 1.25
CA ALA A 66 -4.89 5.04 0.19
C ALA A 66 -3.82 6.11 -0.10
N GLN A 67 -3.21 6.65 0.94
CA GLN A 67 -2.16 7.66 0.79
C GLN A 67 -0.88 7.06 0.22
N LEU A 68 -0.48 5.86 0.68
CA LEU A 68 0.70 5.17 0.16
C LEU A 68 0.51 4.79 -1.32
N GLU A 69 -0.68 4.35 -1.71
CA GLU A 69 -1.04 4.07 -3.10
C GLU A 69 -0.96 5.33 -3.99
N GLN A 70 -1.41 6.49 -3.51
CA GLN A 70 -1.23 7.76 -4.22
C GLN A 70 0.25 8.16 -4.35
N MET A 71 1.05 7.96 -3.29
CA MET A 71 2.48 8.28 -3.29
C MET A 71 3.30 7.39 -4.24
N THR A 72 2.75 6.25 -4.64
CA THR A 72 3.40 5.30 -5.56
C THR A 72 2.82 5.35 -6.97
N ASP A 73 2.01 6.36 -7.29
CA ASP A 73 1.33 6.50 -8.59
C ASP A 73 0.55 5.22 -8.97
N LEU A 74 -0.14 4.61 -7.99
CA LEU A 74 -0.89 3.36 -8.15
C LEU A 74 -0.05 2.13 -8.57
N ARG A 75 1.28 2.20 -8.49
CA ARG A 75 2.16 1.05 -8.80
C ARG A 75 2.12 -0.04 -7.74
N VAL A 76 1.75 0.32 -6.52
CA VAL A 76 1.42 -0.61 -5.44
C VAL A 76 0.04 -0.24 -4.93
N THR A 77 -0.89 -1.19 -5.00
CA THR A 77 -2.27 -0.98 -4.62
C THR A 77 -2.55 -1.52 -3.22
N ARG A 78 -3.69 -1.12 -2.66
CA ARG A 78 -4.18 -1.71 -1.39
C ARG A 78 -4.38 -3.23 -1.49
N LYS A 79 -4.67 -3.76 -2.69
CA LYS A 79 -4.81 -5.22 -2.93
C LYS A 79 -3.48 -5.95 -2.77
N ASP A 80 -2.36 -5.33 -3.17
CA ASP A 80 -1.01 -5.89 -3.06
C ASP A 80 -0.54 -5.96 -1.60
N ILE A 81 -0.93 -4.97 -0.79
CA ILE A 81 -0.53 -4.87 0.63
C ILE A 81 -1.45 -5.71 1.54
N TRP A 82 -2.74 -5.83 1.22
CA TRP A 82 -3.71 -6.61 2.02
C TRP A 82 -4.41 -7.71 1.19
N PRO A 83 -3.69 -8.70 0.64
CA PRO A 83 -4.25 -9.66 -0.32
C PRO A 83 -5.43 -10.49 0.22
N VAL A 84 -5.49 -10.71 1.53
CA VAL A 84 -6.56 -11.50 2.17
C VAL A 84 -7.69 -10.62 2.69
N SER A 85 -7.36 -9.48 3.31
CA SER A 85 -8.33 -8.66 4.04
C SER A 85 -8.87 -7.48 3.25
N TRP A 86 -8.36 -7.19 2.05
CA TRP A 86 -8.78 -6.01 1.27
C TRP A 86 -10.28 -6.00 0.99
N GLN A 87 -10.90 -7.16 0.72
CA GLN A 87 -12.33 -7.28 0.46
C GLN A 87 -13.19 -6.93 1.68
N GLN A 88 -12.69 -7.22 2.88
CA GLN A 88 -13.39 -6.91 4.13
C GLN A 88 -13.24 -5.43 4.52
N ILE A 89 -12.07 -4.85 4.25
CA ILE A 89 -11.75 -3.47 4.64
C ILE A 89 -12.30 -2.47 3.63
N TRP A 90 -12.24 -2.78 2.33
CA TRP A 90 -12.70 -1.93 1.22
C TRP A 90 -13.62 -2.71 0.26
N PRO A 91 -14.82 -3.12 0.69
CA PRO A 91 -15.76 -3.83 -0.16
C PRO A 91 -16.17 -3.05 -1.42
N GLU A 92 -16.09 -1.72 -1.38
CA GLU A 92 -16.36 -0.83 -2.53
C GLU A 92 -15.37 -1.03 -3.68
N LEU A 93 -14.11 -1.40 -3.41
CA LEU A 93 -13.13 -1.69 -4.45
C LEU A 93 -13.49 -2.95 -5.22
N ALA A 94 -14.07 -3.96 -4.56
CA ALA A 94 -14.54 -5.18 -5.21
C ALA A 94 -15.76 -4.90 -6.12
N ARG A 95 -16.62 -3.96 -5.72
CA ARG A 95 -17.82 -3.59 -6.50
C ARG A 95 -17.50 -2.69 -7.69
N ALA A 96 -16.47 -1.86 -7.60
CA ALA A 96 -16.03 -1.00 -8.69
C ALA A 96 -15.55 -1.80 -9.92
N ASP A 97 -14.87 -2.93 -9.69
CA ASP A 97 -14.48 -3.86 -10.77
C ASP A 97 -15.71 -4.48 -11.49
N THR A 98 -16.85 -4.63 -10.79
CA THR A 98 -18.07 -5.22 -11.36
C THR A 98 -18.97 -4.20 -12.07
N HIS A 99 -18.75 -2.88 -11.91
CA HIS A 99 -19.57 -1.85 -12.54
C HIS A 99 -18.89 -1.22 -13.76
N GLN A 100 -18.66 -2.04 -14.79
CA GLN A 100 -18.71 -1.55 -16.17
C GLN A 100 -19.86 -2.26 -16.87
N PRO A 101 -20.96 -1.53 -17.08
CA PRO A 101 -21.39 -1.32 -18.44
C PRO A 101 -21.21 0.16 -18.82
N HIS A 102 -20.27 0.41 -19.72
CA HIS A 102 -20.36 1.48 -20.70
C HIS A 102 -20.96 0.89 -21.99
N PRO A 103 -21.48 1.67 -22.96
CA PRO A 103 -22.18 2.95 -22.90
C PRO A 103 -23.48 2.94 -23.76
N THR A 104 -24.51 3.74 -23.45
CA THR A 104 -25.33 4.36 -24.51
C THR A 104 -26.16 5.51 -23.95
N HIS A 105 -25.68 6.75 -24.10
CA HIS A 105 -26.63 7.83 -24.33
C HIS A 105 -27.01 7.74 -25.82
N GLN A 106 -28.00 6.90 -26.08
CA GLN A 106 -28.67 6.78 -27.36
C GLN A 106 -29.67 7.95 -27.45
N GLU A 107 -29.47 8.81 -28.45
CA GLU A 107 -30.54 9.43 -29.23
C GLU A 107 -31.57 10.32 -28.49
N ALA A 108 -31.21 11.58 -28.26
CA ALA A 108 -32.21 12.65 -28.21
C ALA A 108 -32.52 13.10 -29.65
N ALA A 109 -33.50 12.44 -30.25
CA ALA A 109 -34.27 12.96 -31.36
C ALA A 109 -35.05 14.23 -30.94
N ASN A 110 -35.36 15.06 -31.95
CA ASN A 110 -36.23 16.26 -31.98
C ASN A 110 -35.62 17.63 -31.67
N ALA A 111 -35.24 18.36 -32.73
CA ALA A 111 -35.98 19.53 -33.21
C ALA A 111 -35.52 19.94 -34.62
#